data_AF-A0A2M9ZEJ7-F1
#
_entry.id   AF-A0A2M9ZEJ7-F1
#
_cell.length_a   1.000
_cell.length_b   1.000
_cell.length_c   1.000
_cell.angle_alpha   90.00
_cell.angle_beta   90.00
_cell.angle_gamma   90.00
#
_symmetry.space_group_name_H-M   'P 1'
#
loop_
_entity.id
_entity.type
_entity.pdbx_description
1 polymer ?
#
loop_
_entity_poly.entity_id
_entity_poly.type
_entity_poly.pdbx_seq_one_letter_code
_entity_poly.pdbx_strand_id
1 'polypeptide(L)'
;MILSAKLQRPAGSSAKTNTLLIRLNSPTISNAAQRQPLVLGLALDRSWSMKGDKMDAVVQASASMVNWLTRRDFLTAVAYAEDVQVIQPLVPLAEKNSVIHRLNSIQVGTSTNLSGGWLHVLRTLELHPVVEGYKRVILLTDGNPTLGIKDPVQLIQIAADAYKKGISTTVIGFGNDFNEILLKEIAESGGGNFYYVETPEETGDIFFKEFGDIGTLYAQSIELKVELPQGMDYLDLVSEISSYTEPDPEETGRVKNLVLEVGDMRADDVKSVVVHLRPSKKALSENIKISASYYELTDGAKLEQKSFDLPLDWSDDSGKEDADVVVESTIARTGKGLRKAGTLLKEGYTDESVSLLNELIKEINEKEELAPEVLQTLGFRVSSLKNRILENSPTAAKHLVASASELQYGATESFPDDGVEYHDEIYTFHSTEDIDLYKCPEIKSAIQAKMREGYRYIIFNLGKSSYIDSSAIGMLIQIAGWLRKRGGELVVSNLKASVKKVFSITRLESHIRSSETEDDARSLLKTWIENKAL
;
A
#
# COMPACT_ATOMS: atom_id res chain seq x y z
N MET A 1 18.13 -4.86 -4.02
CA MET A 1 16.95 -5.60 -4.53
C MET A 1 17.35 -6.91 -5.20
N ILE A 2 16.55 -7.96 -5.05
CA ILE A 2 16.67 -9.23 -5.77
C ILE A 2 15.55 -9.29 -6.81
N LEU A 3 15.91 -9.55 -8.07
CA LEU A 3 14.99 -9.79 -9.18
C LEU A 3 15.00 -11.29 -9.50
N SER A 4 13.82 -11.88 -9.61
CA SER A 4 13.64 -13.29 -9.98
C SER A 4 12.43 -13.45 -10.90
N ALA A 5 12.38 -14.52 -11.67
CA ALA A 5 11.22 -14.84 -12.49
C ALA A 5 11.02 -16.35 -12.64
N LYS A 6 9.76 -16.74 -12.90
CA LYS A 6 9.33 -18.11 -13.15
C LYS A 6 8.36 -18.12 -14.33
N LEU A 7 8.47 -19.13 -15.20
CA LEU A 7 7.54 -19.33 -16.32
C LEU A 7 6.76 -20.62 -16.10
N GLN A 8 5.46 -20.52 -15.84
CA GLN A 8 4.55 -21.65 -15.82
C GLN A 8 4.09 -22.00 -17.23
N ARG A 9 4.19 -23.28 -17.58
CA ARG A 9 3.69 -23.85 -18.82
C ARG A 9 2.50 -24.79 -18.50
N PRO A 10 1.34 -24.63 -19.14
CA PRO A 10 0.21 -25.54 -18.92
C PRO A 10 0.47 -26.91 -19.57
N ALA A 11 -0.10 -27.97 -18.99
CA ALA A 11 0.05 -29.31 -19.51
C ALA A 11 -0.52 -29.48 -20.95
N GLY A 12 0.21 -30.19 -21.80
CA GLY A 12 -0.34 -30.82 -23.01
C GLY A 12 -0.49 -29.97 -24.27
N SER A 13 0.19 -28.82 -24.42
CA SER A 13 0.42 -28.20 -25.75
C SER A 13 1.41 -27.04 -25.67
N SER A 14 2.33 -26.98 -26.64
CA SER A 14 3.30 -25.89 -26.82
C SER A 14 2.71 -24.55 -27.28
N ALA A 15 1.38 -24.47 -27.51
CA ALA A 15 0.70 -23.29 -28.04
C ALA A 15 -0.30 -22.64 -27.08
N LYS A 16 -0.36 -23.11 -25.82
CA LYS A 16 -1.23 -22.55 -24.78
C LYS A 16 -0.59 -21.31 -24.14
N THR A 17 -1.42 -20.54 -23.43
CA THR A 17 -0.98 -19.39 -22.62
C THR A 17 -0.02 -19.84 -21.54
N ASN A 18 1.18 -19.24 -21.52
CA ASN A 18 2.16 -19.38 -20.47
C ASN A 18 2.04 -18.21 -19.49
N THR A 19 2.32 -18.45 -18.21
CA THR A 19 2.27 -17.42 -17.17
C THR A 19 3.68 -17.12 -16.68
N LEU A 20 4.15 -15.90 -16.96
CA LEU A 20 5.40 -15.36 -16.44
C LEU A 20 5.12 -14.62 -15.13
N LEU A 21 5.67 -15.12 -14.02
CA LEU A 21 5.74 -14.42 -12.74
C LEU A 21 7.11 -13.77 -12.61
N ILE A 22 7.13 -12.47 -12.37
CA ILE A 22 8.35 -11.69 -12.06
C ILE A 22 8.21 -11.21 -10.62
N ARG A 23 9.23 -11.46 -9.79
CA ARG A 23 9.24 -11.05 -8.39
C ARG A 23 10.44 -10.16 -8.08
N LEU A 24 10.13 -9.03 -7.44
CA LEU A 24 11.08 -8.10 -6.89
C LEU A 24 11.02 -8.23 -5.36
N ASN A 25 12.17 -8.50 -4.74
CA ASN A 25 12.31 -8.54 -3.29
C ASN A 25 13.27 -7.42 -2.87
N SER A 26 12.79 -6.52 -2.03
CA SER A 26 13.62 -5.48 -1.44
C SER A 26 14.39 -6.08 -0.26
N PRO A 27 15.62 -5.60 0.03
CA PRO A 27 16.30 -6.01 1.24
C PRO A 27 15.62 -5.39 2.47
N THR A 28 15.79 -6.05 3.60
CA THR A 28 15.49 -5.44 4.90
C THR A 28 16.51 -4.33 5.16
N ILE A 29 16.07 -3.07 5.27
CA ILE A 29 16.98 -1.94 5.55
C ILE A 29 17.47 -2.08 6.99
N SER A 30 18.78 -2.18 7.17
CA SER A 30 19.40 -2.35 8.49
C SER A 30 19.79 -1.00 9.14
N ASN A 31 19.95 0.09 8.37
CA ASN A 31 20.48 1.36 8.87
C ASN A 31 19.42 2.47 9.08
N ALA A 32 18.97 2.69 10.33
CA ALA A 32 18.04 3.76 10.69
C ALA A 32 18.63 5.17 10.52
N ALA A 33 19.97 5.28 10.49
CA ALA A 33 20.69 6.55 10.47
C ALA A 33 20.58 7.32 9.14
N GLN A 34 20.09 6.67 8.07
CA GLN A 34 20.13 7.19 6.69
C GLN A 34 18.76 7.34 6.02
N ARG A 35 17.63 7.30 6.73
CA ARG A 35 16.35 7.61 6.06
C ARG A 35 16.42 9.03 5.49
N GLN A 36 16.15 9.17 4.19
CA GLN A 36 16.14 10.48 3.55
C GLN A 36 15.05 11.37 4.19
N PRO A 37 15.28 12.69 4.28
CA PRO A 37 14.25 13.64 4.66
C PRO A 37 12.96 13.43 3.86
N LEU A 38 11.83 13.39 4.54
CA LEU A 38 10.54 13.43 3.85
C LEU A 38 10.21 14.89 3.50
N VAL A 39 9.76 15.13 2.28
CA VAL A 39 9.28 16.43 1.79
C VAL A 39 7.80 16.24 1.44
N LEU A 40 6.94 16.43 2.44
CA LEU A 40 5.53 16.11 2.34
C LEU A 40 4.68 17.34 2.03
N GLY A 41 3.67 17.12 1.19
CA GLY A 41 2.65 18.10 0.89
C GLY A 41 1.25 17.57 1.16
N LEU A 42 0.52 18.23 2.06
CA LEU A 42 -0.89 17.92 2.32
C LEU A 42 -1.78 18.83 1.48
N ALA A 43 -2.61 18.25 0.62
CA ALA A 43 -3.69 18.95 -0.06
C ALA A 43 -5.02 18.52 0.59
N LEU A 44 -5.58 19.40 1.42
CA LEU A 44 -6.75 19.15 2.25
C LEU A 44 -8.00 19.75 1.60
N ASP A 45 -8.93 18.90 1.16
CA ASP A 45 -10.26 19.38 0.80
C ASP A 45 -10.96 19.96 2.03
N ARG A 46 -11.45 21.20 1.91
CA ARG A 46 -12.26 21.87 2.92
C ARG A 46 -13.62 22.28 2.35
N SER A 47 -14.08 21.67 1.27
CA SER A 47 -15.40 21.92 0.67
C SER A 47 -16.54 21.57 1.63
N TRP A 48 -17.76 22.04 1.32
CA TRP A 48 -18.90 21.89 2.23
C TRP A 48 -19.22 20.44 2.58
N SER A 49 -18.95 19.49 1.68
CA SER A 49 -19.16 18.05 1.91
C SER A 49 -18.27 17.47 3.01
N MET A 50 -17.11 18.10 3.28
CA MET A 50 -16.19 17.72 4.35
C MET A 50 -16.68 18.13 5.74
N LYS A 51 -17.73 18.95 5.85
CA LYS A 51 -18.19 19.50 7.13
C LYS A 51 -18.50 18.43 8.18
N GLY A 52 -18.17 18.73 9.43
CA GLY A 52 -18.45 17.86 10.58
C GLY A 52 -17.34 16.85 10.80
N ASP A 53 -17.72 15.62 11.16
CA ASP A 53 -16.78 14.59 11.63
C ASP A 53 -15.68 14.25 10.63
N LYS A 54 -15.95 14.34 9.31
CA LYS A 54 -14.92 14.13 8.27
C LYS A 54 -13.79 15.15 8.38
N MET A 55 -14.11 16.45 8.47
CA MET A 55 -13.10 17.50 8.61
C MET A 55 -12.33 17.35 9.90
N ASP A 56 -13.02 17.05 11.00
CA ASP A 56 -12.39 16.84 12.29
C ASP A 56 -11.41 15.67 12.23
N ALA A 57 -11.79 14.54 11.61
CA ALA A 57 -10.91 13.40 11.43
C ALA A 57 -9.70 13.71 10.51
N VAL A 58 -9.90 14.46 9.42
CA VAL A 58 -8.81 14.90 8.54
C VAL A 58 -7.81 15.78 9.27
N VAL A 59 -8.30 16.75 10.04
CA VAL A 59 -7.45 17.66 10.83
C VAL A 59 -6.71 16.88 11.92
N GLN A 60 -7.39 15.97 12.62
CA GLN A 60 -6.79 15.14 13.65
C GLN A 60 -5.71 14.21 13.08
N ALA A 61 -5.99 13.52 11.98
CA ALA A 61 -5.04 12.62 11.33
C ALA A 61 -3.83 13.38 10.75
N SER A 62 -4.07 14.56 10.15
CA SER A 62 -3.00 15.47 9.71
C SER A 62 -2.13 15.94 10.89
N ALA A 63 -2.74 16.26 12.03
CA ALA A 63 -2.02 16.63 13.24
C ALA A 63 -1.20 15.47 13.83
N SER A 64 -1.72 14.24 13.77
CA SER A 64 -0.96 13.03 14.14
C SER A 64 0.24 12.82 13.22
N MET A 65 0.06 12.99 11.90
CA MET A 65 1.17 12.92 10.94
C MET A 65 2.27 13.97 11.22
N VAL A 66 1.90 15.21 11.54
CA VAL A 66 2.86 16.24 12.00
C VAL A 66 3.67 15.76 13.20
N ASN A 67 3.05 14.99 14.10
CA ASN A 67 3.72 14.46 15.27
C ASN A 67 4.66 13.28 14.94
N TRP A 68 4.34 12.47 13.94
CA TRP A 68 5.20 11.37 13.49
C TRP A 68 6.43 11.85 12.70
N LEU A 69 6.33 12.99 12.01
CA LEU A 69 7.45 13.60 11.28
C LEU A 69 8.58 14.04 12.23
N THR A 70 9.81 14.10 11.73
CA THR A 70 11.01 14.51 12.45
C THR A 70 11.43 15.92 12.05
N ARG A 71 12.36 16.53 12.80
CA ARG A 71 12.90 17.86 12.47
C ARG A 71 13.70 17.90 11.15
N ARG A 72 14.05 16.73 10.59
CA ARG A 72 14.71 16.60 9.29
C ARG A 72 13.70 16.68 8.13
N ASP A 73 12.42 16.49 8.41
CA ASP A 73 11.38 16.47 7.38
C ASP A 73 10.84 17.88 7.11
N PHE A 74 10.31 18.05 5.91
CA PHE A 74 9.68 19.27 5.43
C PHE A 74 8.20 19.00 5.21
N LEU A 75 7.38 19.98 5.56
CA LEU A 75 5.93 19.88 5.40
C LEU A 75 5.38 21.18 4.83
N THR A 76 4.56 21.05 3.79
CA THR A 76 3.61 22.08 3.35
C THR A 76 2.20 21.55 3.53
N ALA A 77 1.27 22.43 3.87
CA ALA A 77 -0.15 22.09 3.97
C ALA A 77 -0.98 23.18 3.32
N VAL A 78 -1.87 22.77 2.44
CA VAL A 78 -2.76 23.63 1.66
C VAL A 78 -4.18 23.12 1.88
N ALA A 79 -5.10 24.02 2.20
CA ALA A 79 -6.51 23.70 2.29
C ALA A 79 -7.25 24.35 1.13
N TYR A 80 -8.05 23.58 0.39
CA TYR A 80 -8.69 24.03 -0.84
C TYR A 80 -10.21 23.86 -0.81
N ALA A 81 -10.91 24.87 -1.33
CA ALA A 81 -12.33 24.82 -1.67
C ALA A 81 -12.53 25.55 -3.00
N GLU A 82 -13.25 26.67 -3.07
CA GLU A 82 -13.23 27.56 -4.23
C GLU A 82 -11.85 28.22 -4.46
N ASP A 83 -11.18 28.58 -3.37
CA ASP A 83 -9.85 29.16 -3.30
C ASP A 83 -8.86 28.22 -2.60
N VAL A 84 -7.57 28.52 -2.77
CA VAL A 84 -6.45 27.74 -2.25
C VAL A 84 -5.77 28.52 -1.13
N GLN A 85 -5.84 28.01 0.10
CA GLN A 85 -5.24 28.63 1.27
C GLN A 85 -4.00 27.86 1.71
N VAL A 86 -2.85 28.54 1.79
CA VAL A 86 -1.63 27.96 2.36
C VAL A 86 -1.72 28.02 3.88
N ILE A 87 -1.90 26.85 4.50
CA ILE A 87 -1.96 26.68 5.96
C ILE A 87 -0.55 26.61 6.54
N GLN A 88 0.37 25.96 5.82
CA GLN A 88 1.76 25.82 6.21
C GLN A 88 2.63 25.96 4.96
N PRO A 89 3.52 26.97 4.86
CA PRO A 89 4.51 27.00 3.79
C PRO A 89 5.53 25.86 3.96
N LEU A 90 6.14 25.40 2.88
CA LEU A 90 7.15 24.34 2.93
C LEU A 90 8.39 24.78 3.70
N VAL A 91 8.54 24.28 4.93
CA VAL A 91 9.68 24.57 5.82
C VAL A 91 10.08 23.31 6.60
N PRO A 92 11.33 23.22 7.09
CA PRO A 92 11.71 22.18 8.04
C PRO A 92 10.79 22.18 9.26
N LEU A 93 10.37 21.01 9.71
CA LEU A 93 9.39 20.85 10.77
C LEU A 93 10.01 21.05 12.18
N ALA A 94 10.34 22.30 12.51
CA ALA A 94 10.87 22.67 13.83
C ALA A 94 9.75 22.86 14.87
N GLU A 95 8.68 23.57 14.50
CA GLU A 95 7.62 24.05 15.41
C GLU A 95 6.27 23.34 15.17
N LYS A 96 6.23 22.04 15.49
CA LYS A 96 5.05 21.17 15.26
C LYS A 96 3.74 21.74 15.84
N ASN A 97 3.77 22.26 17.07
CA ASN A 97 2.58 22.78 17.74
C ASN A 97 1.94 23.94 16.98
N SER A 98 2.77 24.80 16.38
CA SER A 98 2.31 25.93 15.57
C SER A 98 1.61 25.45 14.29
N VAL A 99 2.13 24.40 13.65
CA VAL A 99 1.50 23.78 12.48
C VAL A 99 0.15 23.17 12.86
N ILE A 100 0.09 22.41 13.96
CA ILE A 100 -1.15 21.79 14.46
C ILE A 100 -2.20 22.85 14.77
N HIS A 101 -1.82 23.99 15.37
CA HIS A 101 -2.76 25.09 15.62
C HIS A 101 -3.34 25.68 14.32
N ARG A 102 -2.51 25.82 13.27
CA ARG A 102 -2.99 26.27 11.96
C ARG A 102 -3.92 25.25 11.30
N LEU A 103 -3.62 23.96 11.38
CA LEU A 103 -4.51 22.90 10.90
C LEU A 103 -5.88 22.93 11.60
N ASN A 104 -5.89 23.11 12.93
CA ASN A 104 -7.13 23.25 13.70
C ASN A 104 -7.94 24.52 13.39
N SER A 105 -7.36 25.49 12.67
CA SER A 105 -8.03 26.74 12.29
C SER A 105 -8.68 26.69 10.91
N ILE A 106 -8.57 25.58 10.18
CA ILE A 106 -9.15 25.46 8.84
C ILE A 106 -10.67 25.53 8.92
N GLN A 107 -11.27 26.39 8.10
CA GLN A 107 -12.72 26.57 8.02
C GLN A 107 -13.26 26.00 6.73
N VAL A 108 -14.44 25.39 6.81
CA VAL A 108 -15.12 24.79 5.66
C VAL A 108 -15.56 25.88 4.67
N GLY A 109 -15.25 25.69 3.39
CA GLY A 109 -15.68 26.50 2.24
C GLY A 109 -16.90 25.90 1.53
N THR A 110 -17.11 26.28 0.26
CA THR A 110 -18.33 25.91 -0.48
C THR A 110 -18.09 24.91 -1.62
N SER A 111 -17.08 25.15 -2.46
CA SER A 111 -16.84 24.38 -3.70
C SER A 111 -15.58 23.51 -3.61
N THR A 112 -15.28 22.71 -4.65
CA THR A 112 -14.14 21.78 -4.68
C THR A 112 -13.22 22.04 -5.88
N ASN A 113 -12.22 22.89 -5.70
CA ASN A 113 -11.13 23.13 -6.67
C ASN A 113 -9.95 22.20 -6.39
N LEU A 114 -10.18 20.89 -6.61
CA LEU A 114 -9.18 19.83 -6.39
C LEU A 114 -7.88 20.14 -7.13
N SER A 115 -7.97 20.46 -8.42
CA SER A 115 -6.79 20.76 -9.24
C SER A 115 -5.99 21.95 -8.69
N GLY A 116 -6.65 23.01 -8.20
CA GLY A 116 -5.98 24.17 -7.65
C GLY A 116 -5.16 23.85 -6.40
N GLY A 117 -5.76 23.14 -5.44
CA GLY A 117 -5.09 22.74 -4.21
C GLY A 117 -3.93 21.78 -4.47
N TRP A 118 -4.19 20.74 -5.25
CA TRP A 118 -3.22 19.71 -5.60
C TRP A 118 -2.03 20.25 -6.41
N LEU A 119 -2.29 21.03 -7.48
CA LEU A 119 -1.24 21.64 -8.30
C LEU A 119 -0.39 22.64 -7.51
N HIS A 120 -0.99 23.36 -6.54
CA HIS A 120 -0.23 24.25 -5.67
C HIS A 120 0.80 23.48 -4.85
N VAL A 121 0.41 22.34 -4.29
CA VAL A 121 1.32 21.48 -3.53
C VAL A 121 2.39 20.88 -4.44
N LEU A 122 2.01 20.32 -5.59
CA LEU A 122 2.96 19.79 -6.58
C LEU A 122 4.02 20.83 -6.97
N ARG A 123 3.59 22.03 -7.34
CA ARG A 123 4.49 23.15 -7.67
C ARG A 123 5.41 23.50 -6.50
N THR A 124 4.89 23.49 -5.27
CA THR A 124 5.67 23.81 -4.07
C THR A 124 6.78 22.78 -3.83
N LEU A 125 6.48 21.49 -4.01
CA LEU A 125 7.49 20.43 -3.88
C LEU A 125 8.48 20.43 -5.06
N GLU A 126 8.01 20.68 -6.28
CA GLU A 126 8.85 20.75 -7.48
C GLU A 126 9.90 21.87 -7.36
N LEU A 127 9.49 23.06 -6.92
CA LEU A 127 10.37 24.22 -6.77
C LEU A 127 11.27 24.14 -5.52
N HIS A 128 11.10 23.15 -4.65
CA HIS A 128 11.90 23.02 -3.45
C HIS A 128 13.34 22.57 -3.78
N PRO A 129 14.38 23.34 -3.40
CA PRO A 129 15.75 23.13 -3.83
C PRO A 129 16.45 21.93 -3.17
N VAL A 130 15.79 21.22 -2.27
CA VAL A 130 16.33 19.98 -1.68
C VAL A 130 16.27 18.87 -2.74
N VAL A 131 17.46 18.46 -3.18
CA VAL A 131 17.67 17.36 -4.12
C VAL A 131 17.58 16.00 -3.41
N GLU A 132 17.98 15.95 -2.14
CA GLU A 132 18.02 14.74 -1.31
C GLU A 132 16.83 14.70 -0.35
N GLY A 133 15.69 14.21 -0.83
CA GLY A 133 14.51 14.03 0.01
C GLY A 133 13.32 13.45 -0.76
N TYR A 134 12.53 12.63 -0.08
CA TYR A 134 11.38 12.00 -0.70
C TYR A 134 10.21 12.96 -0.81
N LYS A 135 9.84 13.34 -2.04
CA LYS A 135 8.72 14.24 -2.31
C LYS A 135 7.44 13.44 -2.49
N ARG A 136 6.46 13.66 -1.60
CA ARG A 136 5.15 13.03 -1.70
C ARG A 136 4.03 14.01 -1.38
N VAL A 137 2.99 13.96 -2.21
CA VAL A 137 1.71 14.61 -1.95
C VAL A 137 0.74 13.61 -1.37
N ILE A 138 0.01 14.03 -0.34
CA ILE A 138 -1.16 13.32 0.17
C ILE A 138 -2.36 14.20 -0.14
N LEU A 139 -3.16 13.75 -1.11
CA LEU A 139 -4.38 14.39 -1.56
C LEU A 139 -5.56 13.82 -0.80
N LEU A 140 -6.25 14.68 -0.05
CA LEU A 140 -7.44 14.32 0.71
C LEU A 140 -8.66 14.96 0.08
N THR A 141 -9.65 14.16 -0.28
CA THR A 141 -10.84 14.66 -0.99
C THR A 141 -12.06 13.80 -0.68
N ASP A 142 -13.24 14.41 -0.56
CA ASP A 142 -14.52 13.68 -0.49
C ASP A 142 -15.44 13.93 -1.68
N GLY A 143 -15.02 14.82 -2.59
CA GLY A 143 -15.82 15.28 -3.71
C GLY A 143 -15.19 15.06 -5.08
N ASN A 144 -16.01 15.24 -6.11
CA ASN A 144 -15.59 15.33 -7.50
C ASN A 144 -15.04 16.74 -7.81
N PRO A 145 -14.04 16.88 -8.70
CA PRO A 145 -13.58 18.19 -9.15
C PRO A 145 -14.72 19.05 -9.73
N THR A 146 -15.08 20.14 -9.05
CA THR A 146 -16.17 21.06 -9.48
C THR A 146 -15.66 22.36 -10.06
N LEU A 147 -14.38 22.71 -9.82
CA LEU A 147 -13.70 23.89 -10.35
C LEU A 147 -12.27 23.53 -10.80
N GLY A 148 -11.71 24.35 -11.71
CA GLY A 148 -10.39 24.10 -12.30
C GLY A 148 -10.41 23.00 -13.37
N ILE A 149 -9.37 22.15 -13.40
CA ILE A 149 -9.27 21.01 -14.30
C ILE A 149 -10.20 19.90 -13.79
N LYS A 150 -11.16 19.50 -14.62
CA LYS A 150 -12.16 18.47 -14.31
C LYS A 150 -12.01 17.20 -15.14
N ASP A 151 -11.28 17.30 -16.24
CA ASP A 151 -11.11 16.21 -17.19
C ASP A 151 -10.24 15.10 -16.56
N PRO A 152 -10.78 13.88 -16.37
CA PRO A 152 -10.05 12.74 -15.84
C PRO A 152 -8.70 12.51 -16.52
N VAL A 153 -8.66 12.57 -17.86
CA VAL A 153 -7.46 12.27 -18.64
C VAL A 153 -6.35 13.27 -18.32
N GLN A 154 -6.69 14.55 -18.18
CA GLN A 154 -5.73 15.59 -17.82
C GLN A 154 -5.22 15.43 -16.39
N LEU A 155 -6.08 15.08 -15.43
CA LEU A 155 -5.68 14.88 -14.04
C LEU A 155 -4.72 13.69 -13.90
N ILE A 156 -5.00 12.59 -14.61
CA ILE A 156 -4.15 11.40 -14.68
C ILE A 156 -2.78 11.76 -15.29
N GLN A 157 -2.76 12.54 -16.38
CA GLN A 157 -1.51 12.98 -17.00
C GLN A 157 -0.67 13.86 -16.06
N ILE A 158 -1.31 14.76 -15.30
CA ILE A 158 -0.63 15.59 -14.30
C ILE A 158 0.04 14.72 -13.24
N ALA A 159 -0.63 13.66 -12.77
CA ALA A 159 -0.06 12.73 -11.79
C ALA A 159 1.18 12.03 -12.38
N ALA A 160 1.07 11.50 -13.60
CA ALA A 160 2.16 10.83 -14.30
C ALA A 160 3.38 11.77 -14.53
N ASP A 161 3.13 13.02 -14.92
CA ASP A 161 4.19 13.99 -15.15
C ASP A 161 4.88 14.42 -13.85
N ALA A 162 4.12 14.55 -12.76
CA ALA A 162 4.69 14.79 -11.43
C ALA A 162 5.54 13.61 -10.95
N TYR A 163 5.07 12.38 -11.19
CA TYR A 163 5.79 11.16 -10.83
C TYR A 163 7.12 11.04 -11.58
N LYS A 164 7.15 11.35 -12.88
CA LYS A 164 8.39 11.43 -13.68
C LYS A 164 9.41 12.45 -13.14
N LYS A 165 8.95 13.46 -12.40
CA LYS A 165 9.79 14.45 -11.72
C LYS A 165 10.18 14.04 -10.29
N GLY A 166 9.86 12.82 -9.88
CA GLY A 166 10.16 12.28 -8.54
C GLY A 166 9.19 12.74 -7.45
N ILE A 167 7.97 13.17 -7.80
CA ILE A 167 6.95 13.58 -6.84
C ILE A 167 5.78 12.59 -6.89
N SER A 168 5.65 11.77 -5.86
CA SER A 168 4.56 10.79 -5.78
C SER A 168 3.27 11.41 -5.25
N THR A 169 2.11 10.86 -5.60
CA THR A 169 0.80 11.30 -5.10
C THR A 169 0.00 10.13 -4.53
N THR A 170 -0.22 10.13 -3.22
CA THR A 170 -1.20 9.27 -2.55
C THR A 170 -2.54 10.00 -2.48
N VAL A 171 -3.65 9.29 -2.68
CA VAL A 171 -5.01 9.83 -2.63
C VAL A 171 -5.81 9.12 -1.55
N ILE A 172 -6.43 9.89 -0.66
CA ILE A 172 -7.34 9.42 0.39
C ILE A 172 -8.73 9.98 0.10
N GLY A 173 -9.64 9.11 -0.32
CA GLY A 173 -11.03 9.41 -0.61
C GLY A 173 -11.92 9.24 0.62
N PHE A 174 -12.70 10.25 0.98
CA PHE A 174 -13.60 10.22 2.15
C PHE A 174 -15.08 10.09 1.75
N GLY A 175 -15.81 9.22 2.43
CA GLY A 175 -17.27 9.11 2.27
C GLY A 175 -17.73 8.70 0.87
N ASN A 176 -18.94 9.11 0.48
CA ASN A 176 -19.66 8.45 -0.61
C ASN A 176 -19.66 9.22 -1.94
N ASP A 177 -19.24 10.48 -1.95
CA ASP A 177 -19.59 11.43 -3.02
C ASP A 177 -18.42 11.77 -3.97
N PHE A 178 -17.53 10.81 -4.22
CA PHE A 178 -16.40 10.96 -5.15
C PHE A 178 -16.32 9.82 -6.18
N ASN A 179 -15.62 10.08 -7.29
CA ASN A 179 -15.30 9.09 -8.32
C ASN A 179 -14.04 8.29 -7.95
N GLU A 180 -14.25 7.11 -7.37
CA GLU A 180 -13.23 6.17 -6.92
C GLU A 180 -12.29 5.69 -8.05
N ILE A 181 -12.82 5.54 -9.27
CA ILE A 181 -12.00 5.11 -10.43
C ILE A 181 -10.99 6.22 -10.76
N LEU A 182 -11.46 7.46 -10.85
CA LEU A 182 -10.58 8.61 -11.11
C LEU A 182 -9.53 8.77 -10.00
N LEU A 183 -9.93 8.71 -8.73
CA LEU A 183 -8.98 8.87 -7.62
C LEU A 183 -7.95 7.75 -7.57
N LYS A 184 -8.35 6.50 -7.86
CA LYS A 184 -7.42 5.38 -8.02
C LYS A 184 -6.43 5.64 -9.15
N GLU A 185 -6.91 6.02 -10.33
CA GLU A 185 -6.04 6.26 -11.50
C GLU A 185 -5.06 7.42 -11.27
N ILE A 186 -5.46 8.46 -10.54
CA ILE A 186 -4.55 9.55 -10.11
C ILE A 186 -3.47 9.00 -9.17
N ALA A 187 -3.83 8.20 -8.18
CA ALA A 187 -2.86 7.62 -7.24
C ALA A 187 -1.87 6.69 -7.97
N GLU A 188 -2.38 5.77 -8.78
CA GLU A 188 -1.56 4.81 -9.54
C GLU A 188 -0.62 5.51 -10.51
N SER A 189 -1.13 6.45 -11.30
CA SER A 189 -0.30 7.22 -12.26
C SER A 189 0.67 8.16 -11.54
N GLY A 190 0.33 8.57 -10.32
CA GLY A 190 1.18 9.35 -9.43
C GLY A 190 2.17 8.51 -8.62
N GLY A 191 2.23 7.19 -8.80
CA GLY A 191 3.13 6.29 -8.06
C GLY A 191 2.87 6.22 -6.55
N GLY A 192 1.65 6.55 -6.10
CA GLY A 192 1.23 6.50 -4.71
C GLY A 192 0.01 5.60 -4.49
N ASN A 193 -0.47 5.56 -3.25
CA ASN A 193 -1.54 4.65 -2.84
C ASN A 193 -2.92 5.31 -2.96
N PHE A 194 -3.97 4.51 -3.20
CA PHE A 194 -5.35 4.93 -3.04
C PHE A 194 -5.95 4.29 -1.78
N TYR A 195 -6.52 5.11 -0.91
CA TYR A 195 -7.25 4.66 0.28
C TYR A 195 -8.67 5.20 0.28
N TYR A 196 -9.60 4.38 0.72
CA TYR A 196 -10.99 4.76 0.95
C TYR A 196 -11.27 4.76 2.45
N VAL A 197 -11.79 5.89 2.95
CA VAL A 197 -12.25 6.07 4.34
C VAL A 197 -13.78 6.07 4.32
N GLU A 198 -14.40 5.00 4.80
CA GLU A 198 -15.86 4.91 4.90
C GLU A 198 -16.35 5.71 6.12
N THR A 199 -15.66 5.58 7.25
CA THR A 199 -16.01 6.29 8.49
C THR A 199 -14.85 7.10 9.07
N PRO A 200 -15.12 8.23 9.76
CA PRO A 200 -14.08 9.08 10.36
C PRO A 200 -13.10 8.32 11.28
N GLU A 201 -13.56 7.28 11.96
CA GLU A 201 -12.77 6.46 12.88
C GLU A 201 -11.62 5.71 12.18
N GLU A 202 -11.80 5.34 10.91
CA GLU A 202 -10.79 4.62 10.11
C GLU A 202 -9.66 5.55 9.65
N THR A 203 -9.89 6.87 9.65
CA THR A 203 -8.96 7.88 9.10
C THR A 203 -7.59 7.80 9.74
N GLY A 204 -7.55 7.67 11.06
CA GLY A 204 -6.30 7.60 11.81
C GLY A 204 -5.45 6.40 11.39
N ASP A 205 -6.07 5.23 11.26
CA ASP A 205 -5.39 3.98 10.89
C ASP A 205 -4.92 4.00 9.42
N ILE A 206 -5.66 4.66 8.52
CA ILE A 206 -5.25 4.84 7.12
C ILE A 206 -4.06 5.79 7.01
N PHE A 207 -4.09 6.94 7.71
CA PHE A 207 -2.94 7.86 7.77
C PHE A 207 -1.70 7.21 8.33
N PHE A 208 -1.90 6.39 9.35
CA PHE A 208 -0.87 5.64 10.02
C PHE A 208 -0.24 4.58 9.11
N LYS A 209 -1.06 3.84 8.34
CA LYS A 209 -0.61 2.93 7.28
C LYS A 209 0.22 3.67 6.24
N GLU A 210 -0.29 4.77 5.69
CA GLU A 210 0.42 5.57 4.69
C GLU A 210 1.74 6.14 5.25
N PHE A 211 1.77 6.60 6.50
CA PHE A 211 3.00 7.10 7.10
C PHE A 211 4.05 5.99 7.26
N GLY A 212 3.65 4.79 7.67
CA GLY A 212 4.53 3.62 7.73
C GLY A 212 5.09 3.24 6.35
N ASP A 213 4.24 3.32 5.33
CA ASP A 213 4.61 3.08 3.93
C ASP A 213 5.66 4.08 3.43
N ILE A 214 5.46 5.37 3.72
CA ILE A 214 6.42 6.43 3.37
C ILE A 214 7.74 6.25 4.13
N GLY A 215 7.66 5.91 5.41
CA GLY A 215 8.83 5.83 6.30
C GLY A 215 9.78 4.67 5.99
N THR A 216 9.33 3.66 5.23
CA THR A 216 10.08 2.44 4.91
C THR A 216 10.48 2.35 3.43
N LEU A 217 10.31 3.43 2.65
CA LEU A 217 10.58 3.42 1.22
C LEU A 217 12.05 3.09 0.89
N TYR A 218 12.25 2.09 0.02
CA TYR A 218 13.57 1.59 -0.38
C TYR A 218 13.94 1.99 -1.82
N ALA A 219 13.01 1.80 -2.76
CA ALA A 219 13.22 2.06 -4.18
C ALA A 219 12.08 2.87 -4.79
N GLN A 220 12.40 3.73 -5.75
CA GLN A 220 11.44 4.57 -6.47
C GLN A 220 11.50 4.32 -7.98
N SER A 221 10.36 4.58 -8.62
CA SER A 221 10.24 4.57 -10.08
C SER A 221 10.79 3.27 -10.68
N ILE A 222 10.38 2.14 -10.10
CA ILE A 222 10.80 0.85 -10.59
C ILE A 222 10.15 0.62 -11.96
N GLU A 223 10.99 0.56 -12.97
CA GLU A 223 10.61 0.17 -14.32
C GLU A 223 11.16 -1.23 -14.60
N LEU A 224 10.25 -2.16 -14.90
CA LEU A 224 10.59 -3.51 -15.36
C LEU A 224 10.51 -3.56 -16.88
N LYS A 225 11.62 -3.92 -17.53
CA LYS A 225 11.68 -4.19 -18.97
C LYS A 225 11.84 -5.69 -19.20
N VAL A 226 10.87 -6.27 -19.91
CA VAL A 226 10.85 -7.68 -20.35
C VAL A 226 11.13 -7.72 -21.86
N GLU A 227 12.31 -8.15 -22.25
CA GLU A 227 12.69 -8.38 -23.64
C GLU A 227 12.29 -9.80 -24.06
N LEU A 228 11.39 -9.90 -25.04
CA LEU A 228 10.87 -11.17 -25.53
C LEU A 228 11.81 -11.75 -26.61
N PRO A 229 12.19 -13.03 -26.51
CA PRO A 229 13.00 -13.73 -27.51
C PRO A 229 12.19 -14.03 -28.77
N GLN A 230 12.84 -14.21 -29.93
CA GLN A 230 12.11 -14.47 -31.18
C GLN A 230 11.19 -15.69 -31.11
N GLY A 231 9.91 -15.55 -31.47
CA GLY A 231 8.92 -16.63 -31.39
C GLY A 231 8.16 -16.71 -30.06
N MET A 232 8.23 -15.67 -29.24
CA MET A 232 7.36 -15.45 -28.08
C MET A 232 6.52 -14.19 -28.28
N ASP A 233 5.22 -14.34 -28.11
CA ASP A 233 4.23 -13.27 -28.23
C ASP A 233 3.74 -12.85 -26.84
N TYR A 234 3.56 -11.55 -26.64
CA TYR A 234 2.82 -11.00 -25.51
C TYR A 234 1.31 -11.17 -25.72
N LEU A 235 0.58 -11.62 -24.69
CA LEU A 235 -0.87 -11.73 -24.72
C LEU A 235 -1.54 -10.62 -23.91
N ASP A 236 -1.37 -10.65 -22.59
CA ASP A 236 -1.94 -9.65 -21.70
C ASP A 236 -1.15 -9.53 -20.39
N LEU A 237 -1.27 -8.37 -19.77
CA LEU A 237 -0.79 -8.08 -18.43
C LEU A 237 -1.91 -8.39 -17.44
N VAL A 238 -1.63 -9.29 -16.49
CA VAL A 238 -2.59 -9.73 -15.49
C VAL A 238 -2.57 -8.79 -14.28
N SER A 239 -1.37 -8.40 -13.83
CA SER A 239 -1.21 -7.41 -12.77
C SER A 239 -1.75 -6.05 -13.21
N GLU A 240 -2.49 -5.37 -12.34
CA GLU A 240 -2.98 -4.02 -12.63
C GLU A 240 -1.83 -3.03 -12.45
N ILE A 241 -0.99 -2.81 -13.46
CA ILE A 241 0.02 -1.74 -13.44
C ILE A 241 0.09 -1.07 -14.81
N SER A 242 0.57 0.17 -14.84
CA SER A 242 0.81 0.88 -16.08
C SER A 242 1.90 0.18 -16.90
N SER A 243 1.71 0.14 -18.21
CA SER A 243 2.66 -0.50 -19.12
C SER A 243 2.57 0.08 -20.53
N TYR A 244 3.66 -0.06 -21.27
CA TYR A 244 3.72 0.20 -22.70
C TYR A 244 4.57 -0.85 -23.40
N THR A 245 4.41 -0.96 -24.72
CA THR A 245 5.14 -1.93 -25.53
C THR A 245 5.98 -1.24 -26.58
N GLU A 246 7.17 -1.78 -26.82
CA GLU A 246 8.04 -1.38 -27.92
C GLU A 246 7.96 -2.44 -29.02
N PRO A 247 7.67 -2.06 -30.27
CA PRO A 247 7.54 -3.00 -31.38
C PRO A 247 8.90 -3.59 -31.77
N ASP A 248 8.87 -4.80 -32.31
CA ASP A 248 10.04 -5.45 -32.88
C ASP A 248 10.42 -4.77 -34.21
N PRO A 249 11.64 -4.19 -34.33
CA PRO A 249 12.08 -3.56 -35.57
C PRO A 249 12.28 -4.57 -36.71
N GLU A 250 12.46 -5.85 -36.40
CA GLU A 250 12.69 -6.91 -37.39
C GLU A 250 11.39 -7.64 -37.78
N GLU A 251 10.35 -7.60 -36.92
CA GLU A 251 9.10 -8.33 -37.12
C GLU A 251 7.86 -7.42 -36.91
N THR A 252 7.25 -7.00 -38.02
CA THR A 252 6.13 -6.04 -37.99
C THR A 252 4.94 -6.58 -37.20
N GLY A 253 4.45 -5.78 -36.24
CA GLY A 253 3.27 -6.10 -35.42
C GLY A 253 3.58 -6.92 -34.17
N ARG A 254 4.85 -7.28 -33.94
CA ARG A 254 5.28 -8.01 -32.76
C ARG A 254 5.80 -7.08 -31.67
N VAL A 255 5.58 -7.46 -30.42
CA VAL A 255 6.16 -6.78 -29.25
C VAL A 255 7.55 -7.36 -28.97
N LYS A 256 8.58 -6.51 -28.98
CA LYS A 256 9.94 -6.88 -28.59
C LYS A 256 10.19 -6.63 -27.11
N ASN A 257 9.76 -5.47 -26.62
CA ASN A 257 9.89 -5.12 -25.20
C ASN A 257 8.54 -4.79 -24.60
N LEU A 258 8.27 -5.36 -23.44
CA LEU A 258 7.20 -4.94 -22.56
C LEU A 258 7.82 -4.15 -21.41
N VAL A 259 7.40 -2.90 -21.24
CA VAL A 259 7.86 -2.02 -20.18
C VAL A 259 6.74 -1.80 -19.17
N LEU A 260 7.02 -2.09 -17.91
CA LEU A 260 6.06 -2.17 -16.82
C LEU A 260 6.47 -1.19 -15.72
N GLU A 261 5.58 -0.27 -15.38
CA GLU A 261 5.80 0.74 -14.34
C GLU A 261 5.32 0.17 -13.00
N VAL A 262 6.23 -0.44 -12.25
CA VAL A 262 5.94 -1.11 -10.97
C VAL A 262 5.79 -0.11 -9.81
N GLY A 263 6.31 1.10 -10.00
CA GLY A 263 6.21 2.19 -9.04
C GLY A 263 7.22 2.07 -7.91
N ASP A 264 6.79 2.45 -6.71
CA ASP A 264 7.63 2.56 -5.52
C ASP A 264 7.64 1.27 -4.69
N MET A 265 8.73 0.95 -4.00
CA MET A 265 8.85 -0.28 -3.19
C MET A 265 9.47 0.00 -1.83
N ARG A 266 8.86 -0.56 -0.78
CA ARG A 266 9.31 -0.41 0.60
C ARG A 266 10.45 -1.40 0.88
N ALA A 267 11.12 -1.22 2.01
CA ALA A 267 12.00 -2.22 2.57
C ALA A 267 11.19 -3.43 3.04
N ASP A 268 11.77 -4.63 2.93
CA ASP A 268 11.10 -5.88 3.31
C ASP A 268 9.82 -6.18 2.50
N ASP A 269 9.60 -5.44 1.42
CA ASP A 269 8.48 -5.59 0.51
C ASP A 269 8.77 -6.66 -0.55
N VAL A 270 7.70 -7.25 -1.06
CA VAL A 270 7.70 -8.21 -2.17
C VAL A 270 6.67 -7.75 -3.20
N LYS A 271 7.14 -7.45 -4.42
CA LYS A 271 6.26 -7.11 -5.53
C LYS A 271 6.27 -8.22 -6.58
N SER A 272 5.08 -8.68 -6.93
CA SER A 272 4.84 -9.73 -7.92
C SER A 272 4.12 -9.15 -9.14
N VAL A 273 4.65 -9.42 -10.33
CA VAL A 273 4.09 -9.01 -11.62
C VAL A 273 3.84 -10.22 -12.48
N VAL A 274 2.61 -10.35 -12.98
CA VAL A 274 2.15 -11.51 -13.73
C VAL A 274 1.79 -11.10 -15.16
N VAL A 275 2.42 -11.77 -16.12
CA VAL A 275 2.27 -11.54 -17.57
C VAL A 275 1.90 -12.85 -18.25
N HIS A 276 0.94 -12.80 -19.17
CA HIS A 276 0.65 -13.92 -20.05
C HIS A 276 1.38 -13.81 -21.38
N LEU A 277 2.01 -14.90 -21.78
CA LEU A 277 2.81 -15.02 -22.99
C LEU A 277 2.33 -16.22 -23.79
N ARG A 278 2.59 -16.23 -25.10
CA ARG A 278 2.28 -17.37 -25.97
C ARG A 278 3.49 -17.72 -26.83
N PRO A 279 3.89 -18.99 -26.91
CA PRO A 279 4.91 -19.41 -27.87
C PRO A 279 4.30 -19.41 -29.27
N SER A 280 4.92 -18.68 -30.21
CA SER A 280 4.59 -18.74 -31.64
C SER A 280 5.46 -19.74 -32.41
N LYS A 281 6.56 -20.22 -31.81
CA LYS A 281 7.42 -21.29 -32.35
C LYS A 281 7.63 -22.42 -31.32
N LYS A 282 7.74 -23.66 -31.80
CA LYS A 282 7.88 -24.87 -30.96
C LYS A 282 9.24 -25.00 -30.24
N ALA A 283 10.28 -24.33 -30.74
CA ALA A 283 11.61 -24.36 -30.17
C ALA A 283 12.14 -22.93 -30.07
N LEU A 284 12.29 -22.43 -28.84
CA LEU A 284 12.93 -21.14 -28.56
C LEU A 284 14.24 -21.43 -27.86
N SER A 285 15.35 -20.94 -28.41
CA SER A 285 16.70 -21.11 -27.86
C SER A 285 17.18 -19.91 -27.05
N GLU A 286 16.47 -18.79 -27.13
CA GLU A 286 16.83 -17.55 -26.46
C GLU A 286 16.05 -17.37 -25.16
N ASN A 287 16.72 -16.85 -24.13
CA ASN A 287 16.14 -16.56 -22.83
C ASN A 287 15.20 -15.35 -22.90
N ILE A 288 14.23 -15.26 -21.99
CA ILE A 288 13.53 -14.00 -21.72
C ILE A 288 14.46 -13.16 -20.85
N LYS A 289 14.86 -11.97 -21.32
CA LYS A 289 15.68 -11.07 -20.51
C LYS A 289 14.77 -10.11 -19.76
N ILE A 290 14.99 -10.01 -18.46
CA ILE A 290 14.20 -9.16 -17.57
C ILE A 290 15.17 -8.20 -16.90
N SER A 291 14.88 -6.92 -16.92
CA SER A 291 15.66 -5.93 -16.17
C SER A 291 14.76 -5.01 -15.36
N ALA A 292 15.23 -4.63 -14.18
CA ALA A 292 14.61 -3.65 -13.31
C ALA A 292 15.55 -2.44 -13.22
N SER A 293 15.04 -1.24 -13.44
CA SER A 293 15.75 0.02 -13.17
C SER A 293 14.98 0.83 -12.14
N TYR A 294 15.68 1.43 -11.17
CA TYR A 294 15.05 2.17 -10.07
C TYR A 294 16.04 3.08 -9.37
N TYR A 295 15.53 4.07 -8.63
CA TYR A 295 16.35 4.89 -7.72
C TYR A 295 16.37 4.24 -6.33
N GLU A 296 17.54 3.82 -5.85
CA GLU A 296 17.74 3.29 -4.50
C GLU A 296 17.95 4.43 -3.49
N LEU A 297 17.04 4.55 -2.51
CA LEU A 297 16.97 5.72 -1.63
C LEU A 297 17.89 5.65 -0.40
N THR A 298 18.39 4.46 -0.07
CA THR A 298 19.29 4.23 1.08
C THR A 298 20.66 4.86 0.89
N ASP A 299 21.13 5.00 -0.36
CA ASP A 299 22.45 5.54 -0.71
C ASP A 299 22.35 6.68 -1.73
N GLY A 300 21.78 7.81 -1.31
CA GLY A 300 21.80 9.05 -2.09
C GLY A 300 20.95 9.05 -3.37
N ALA A 301 19.89 8.24 -3.42
CA ALA A 301 18.99 8.16 -4.58
C ALA A 301 19.73 7.84 -5.90
N LYS A 302 20.61 6.83 -5.87
CA LYS A 302 21.34 6.38 -7.06
C LYS A 302 20.46 5.55 -7.98
N LEU A 303 20.61 5.75 -9.29
CA LEU A 303 19.99 4.89 -10.29
C LEU A 303 20.71 3.53 -10.29
N GLU A 304 19.96 2.49 -9.96
CA GLU A 304 20.40 1.10 -9.93
C GLU A 304 19.71 0.29 -11.04
N GLN A 305 20.39 -0.75 -11.51
CA GLN A 305 19.83 -1.68 -12.48
C GLN A 305 20.14 -3.13 -12.07
N LYS A 306 19.14 -4.00 -12.17
CA LYS A 306 19.26 -5.45 -11.99
C LYS A 306 18.76 -6.16 -13.24
N SER A 307 19.42 -7.24 -13.62
CA SER A 307 19.03 -8.07 -14.77
C SER A 307 18.91 -9.52 -14.35
N PHE A 308 17.98 -10.23 -14.97
CA PHE A 308 17.73 -11.64 -14.79
C PHE A 308 17.39 -12.26 -16.16
N ASP A 309 18.18 -13.23 -16.57
CA ASP A 309 17.94 -13.98 -17.80
C ASP A 309 17.21 -15.28 -17.44
N LEU A 310 15.94 -15.37 -17.82
CA LEU A 310 15.12 -16.55 -17.56
C LEU A 310 15.34 -17.58 -18.67
N PRO A 311 16.00 -18.73 -18.39
CA PRO A 311 16.17 -19.78 -19.37
C PRO A 311 14.81 -20.37 -19.78
N LEU A 312 14.65 -20.57 -21.09
CA LEU A 312 13.49 -21.28 -21.63
C LEU A 312 13.84 -22.74 -21.84
N ASP A 313 13.46 -23.59 -20.89
CA ASP A 313 13.52 -25.03 -21.08
C ASP A 313 12.24 -25.51 -21.79
N TRP A 314 12.38 -26.03 -23.02
CA TRP A 314 11.29 -26.63 -23.79
C TRP A 314 11.26 -28.15 -23.70
N SER A 315 12.07 -28.74 -22.83
CA SER A 315 11.95 -30.15 -22.47
C SER A 315 10.54 -30.45 -21.94
N ASP A 316 10.14 -31.71 -22.06
CA ASP A 316 8.79 -32.21 -21.77
C ASP A 316 8.51 -32.11 -20.27
N ASP A 317 8.21 -30.91 -19.76
CA ASP A 317 7.72 -30.72 -18.41
C ASP A 317 6.32 -31.33 -18.36
N SER A 318 6.25 -32.48 -17.72
CA SER A 318 5.01 -33.08 -17.29
C SER A 318 4.26 -32.12 -16.38
N GLY A 319 3.43 -31.24 -16.94
CA GLY A 319 2.17 -30.68 -16.41
C GLY A 319 2.09 -30.24 -14.94
N LYS A 320 3.20 -30.04 -14.23
CA LYS A 320 3.20 -29.72 -12.81
C LYS A 320 3.07 -28.22 -12.66
N GLU A 321 2.01 -27.80 -11.99
CA GLU A 321 1.78 -26.40 -11.67
C GLU A 321 2.74 -25.96 -10.56
N ASP A 322 3.46 -24.86 -10.79
CA ASP A 322 4.19 -24.15 -9.75
C ASP A 322 3.17 -23.37 -8.91
N ALA A 323 2.96 -23.84 -7.68
CA ALA A 323 1.98 -23.28 -6.75
C ALA A 323 2.15 -21.77 -6.58
N ASP A 324 3.39 -21.27 -6.56
CA ASP A 324 3.71 -19.85 -6.40
C ASP A 324 3.18 -19.03 -7.58
N VAL A 325 3.38 -19.52 -8.81
CA VAL A 325 2.87 -18.86 -10.03
C VAL A 325 1.35 -18.88 -10.09
N VAL A 326 0.72 -19.99 -9.68
CA VAL A 326 -0.73 -20.12 -9.67
C VAL A 326 -1.37 -19.19 -8.63
N VAL A 327 -0.80 -19.12 -7.43
CA VAL A 327 -1.30 -18.25 -6.34
C VAL A 327 -1.19 -16.79 -6.73
N GLU A 328 -0.02 -16.34 -7.18
CA GLU A 328 0.20 -14.94 -7.59
C GLU A 328 -0.67 -14.54 -8.79
N SER A 329 -0.83 -15.44 -9.77
CA SER A 329 -1.76 -15.22 -10.88
C SER A 329 -3.20 -15.06 -10.40
N THR A 330 -3.59 -15.81 -9.37
CA THR A 330 -4.94 -15.75 -8.78
C THR A 330 -5.17 -14.46 -8.01
N ILE A 331 -4.17 -13.98 -7.26
CA ILE A 331 -4.22 -12.68 -6.59
C ILE A 331 -4.33 -11.55 -7.62
N ALA A 332 -3.44 -11.53 -8.61
CA ALA A 332 -3.41 -10.50 -9.65
C ALA A 332 -4.71 -10.44 -10.44
N ARG A 333 -5.25 -11.60 -10.86
CA ARG A 333 -6.54 -11.67 -11.55
C ARG A 333 -7.70 -11.26 -10.66
N THR A 334 -7.67 -11.60 -9.37
CA THR A 334 -8.68 -11.15 -8.41
C THR A 334 -8.68 -9.62 -8.30
N GLY A 335 -7.51 -8.99 -8.18
CA GLY A 335 -7.40 -7.52 -8.20
C GLY A 335 -8.04 -6.91 -9.44
N LYS A 336 -7.68 -7.43 -10.63
CA LYS A 336 -8.24 -7.00 -11.93
C LYS A 336 -9.76 -7.21 -12.02
N GLY A 337 -10.24 -8.33 -11.49
CA GLY A 337 -11.66 -8.68 -11.43
C GLY A 337 -12.45 -7.78 -10.48
N LEU A 338 -11.91 -7.45 -9.31
CA LEU A 338 -12.53 -6.53 -8.35
C LEU A 338 -12.69 -5.13 -8.93
N ARG A 339 -11.67 -4.59 -9.61
CA ARG A 339 -11.79 -3.30 -10.29
C ARG A 339 -12.90 -3.33 -11.35
N LYS A 340 -12.91 -4.36 -12.20
CA LYS A 340 -13.94 -4.54 -13.24
C LYS A 340 -15.34 -4.67 -12.64
N ALA A 341 -15.50 -5.42 -11.55
CA ALA A 341 -16.77 -5.54 -10.82
C ALA A 341 -17.22 -4.17 -10.28
N GLY A 342 -16.31 -3.38 -9.72
CA GLY A 342 -16.58 -2.00 -9.29
C GLY A 342 -17.09 -1.11 -10.42
N THR A 343 -16.47 -1.17 -11.60
CA THR A 343 -16.92 -0.45 -12.80
C THR A 343 -18.30 -0.90 -13.26
N LEU A 344 -18.53 -2.22 -13.39
CA LEU A 344 -19.83 -2.78 -13.79
C LEU A 344 -20.95 -2.33 -12.85
N LEU A 345 -20.71 -2.40 -11.55
CA LEU A 345 -21.67 -1.97 -10.54
C LEU A 345 -22.03 -0.48 -10.67
N LYS A 346 -21.03 0.37 -10.94
CA LYS A 346 -21.22 1.80 -11.16
C LYS A 346 -22.00 2.12 -12.43
N GLU A 347 -21.85 1.29 -13.46
CA GLU A 347 -22.58 1.38 -14.73
C GLU A 347 -24.00 0.79 -14.64
N GLY A 348 -24.37 0.19 -13.50
CA GLY A 348 -25.69 -0.41 -13.26
C GLY A 348 -25.80 -1.89 -13.64
N TYR A 349 -24.70 -2.53 -14.04
CA TYR A 349 -24.60 -3.95 -14.40
C TYR A 349 -24.35 -4.80 -13.15
N THR A 350 -25.31 -4.79 -12.21
CA THR A 350 -25.20 -5.47 -10.92
C THR A 350 -25.06 -7.00 -11.07
N ASP A 351 -25.86 -7.60 -11.95
CA ASP A 351 -25.87 -9.05 -12.15
C ASP A 351 -24.54 -9.53 -12.75
N GLU A 352 -23.99 -8.80 -13.72
CA GLU A 352 -22.69 -9.07 -14.31
C GLU A 352 -21.55 -8.91 -13.30
N SER A 353 -21.64 -7.89 -12.44
CA SER A 353 -20.70 -7.70 -11.32
C SER A 353 -20.73 -8.90 -10.36
N VAL A 354 -21.91 -9.32 -9.91
CA VAL A 354 -22.07 -10.47 -9.01
C VAL A 354 -21.62 -11.77 -9.68
N SER A 355 -21.91 -11.96 -10.97
CA SER A 355 -21.44 -13.11 -11.75
C SER A 355 -19.92 -13.17 -11.77
N LEU A 356 -19.25 -12.05 -12.07
CA LEU A 356 -17.80 -11.97 -12.08
C LEU A 356 -17.20 -12.31 -10.70
N LEU A 357 -17.78 -11.80 -9.61
CA LEU A 357 -17.31 -12.13 -8.26
C LEU A 357 -17.49 -13.62 -7.92
N ASN A 358 -18.59 -14.25 -8.37
CA ASN A 358 -18.79 -15.69 -8.19
C ASN A 358 -17.77 -16.52 -8.99
N GLU A 359 -17.41 -16.10 -10.21
CA GLU A 359 -16.35 -16.73 -10.98
C GLU A 359 -14.99 -16.65 -10.27
N LEU A 360 -14.64 -15.48 -9.72
CA LEU A 360 -13.42 -15.30 -8.93
C LEU A 360 -13.41 -16.20 -7.69
N ILE A 361 -14.50 -16.23 -6.92
CA ILE A 361 -14.62 -17.08 -5.72
C ILE A 361 -14.45 -18.56 -6.11
N LYS A 362 -15.12 -18.99 -7.18
CA LYS A 362 -15.02 -20.37 -7.65
C LYS A 362 -13.58 -20.74 -7.97
N GLU A 363 -12.88 -19.88 -8.69
CA GLU A 363 -11.49 -20.11 -9.07
C GLU A 363 -10.53 -20.09 -7.86
N ILE A 364 -10.74 -19.18 -6.92
CA ILE A 364 -9.97 -19.14 -5.67
C ILE A 364 -10.13 -20.47 -4.91
N ASN A 365 -11.36 -20.96 -4.76
CA ASN A 365 -11.67 -22.20 -4.06
C ASN A 365 -11.10 -23.44 -4.77
N GLU A 366 -11.12 -23.47 -6.11
CA GLU A 366 -10.52 -24.56 -6.91
C GLU A 366 -9.00 -24.68 -6.70
N LYS A 367 -8.34 -23.60 -6.27
CA LYS A 367 -6.87 -23.51 -6.09
C LYS A 367 -6.44 -23.44 -4.63
N GLU A 368 -7.40 -23.43 -3.71
CA GLU A 368 -7.19 -23.17 -2.29
C GLU A 368 -6.12 -24.06 -1.65
N GLU A 369 -6.08 -25.35 -2.03
CA GLU A 369 -5.10 -26.32 -1.51
C GLU A 369 -3.64 -25.94 -1.78
N LEU A 370 -3.36 -25.06 -2.77
CA LEU A 370 -2.01 -24.62 -3.11
C LEU A 370 -1.45 -23.60 -2.11
N ALA A 371 -2.31 -22.77 -1.52
CA ALA A 371 -1.96 -21.82 -0.47
C ALA A 371 -3.20 -21.50 0.37
N PRO A 372 -3.59 -22.41 1.29
CA PRO A 372 -4.85 -22.28 2.04
C PRO A 372 -4.94 -20.93 2.76
N GLU A 373 -3.85 -20.51 3.41
CA GLU A 373 -3.82 -19.30 4.22
C GLU A 373 -3.88 -17.96 3.45
N VAL A 374 -3.65 -18.00 2.15
CA VAL A 374 -3.70 -16.78 1.32
C VAL A 374 -4.99 -16.78 0.52
N LEU A 375 -5.36 -17.92 -0.03
CA LEU A 375 -6.50 -18.05 -0.91
C LEU A 375 -7.84 -18.12 -0.14
N GLN A 376 -7.90 -18.71 1.06
CA GLN A 376 -9.11 -18.62 1.89
C GLN A 376 -9.37 -17.18 2.32
N THR A 377 -8.38 -16.49 2.87
CA THR A 377 -8.47 -15.04 3.19
C THR A 377 -8.94 -14.22 1.98
N LEU A 378 -8.38 -14.47 0.80
CA LEU A 378 -8.79 -13.79 -0.43
C LEU A 378 -10.26 -14.13 -0.79
N GLY A 379 -10.64 -15.40 -0.72
CA GLY A 379 -12.00 -15.88 -1.00
C GLY A 379 -13.05 -15.28 -0.05
N PHE A 380 -12.75 -15.20 1.25
CA PHE A 380 -13.58 -14.54 2.24
C PHE A 380 -13.75 -13.05 1.95
N ARG A 381 -12.65 -12.37 1.58
CA ARG A 381 -12.69 -10.94 1.21
C ARG A 381 -13.61 -10.71 0.01
N VAL A 382 -13.42 -11.48 -1.08
CA VAL A 382 -14.26 -11.36 -2.29
C VAL A 382 -15.72 -11.69 -1.98
N SER A 383 -15.97 -12.68 -1.12
CA SER A 383 -17.32 -13.05 -0.67
C SER A 383 -17.99 -11.93 0.15
N SER A 384 -17.25 -11.29 1.06
CA SER A 384 -17.75 -10.14 1.82
C SER A 384 -18.11 -8.96 0.91
N LEU A 385 -17.26 -8.66 -0.07
CA LEU A 385 -17.54 -7.62 -1.08
C LEU A 385 -18.78 -7.94 -1.91
N LYS A 386 -18.95 -9.20 -2.32
CA LYS A 386 -20.15 -9.66 -3.01
C LYS A 386 -21.41 -9.49 -2.16
N ASN A 387 -21.36 -9.85 -0.88
CA ASN A 387 -22.50 -9.71 0.03
C ASN A 387 -22.92 -8.25 0.19
N ARG A 388 -21.95 -7.31 0.25
CA ARG A 388 -22.25 -5.86 0.24
C ARG A 388 -23.06 -5.44 -1.00
N ILE A 389 -22.79 -6.00 -2.17
CA ILE A 389 -23.59 -5.74 -3.38
C ILE A 389 -25.02 -6.27 -3.21
N LEU A 390 -25.17 -7.50 -2.74
CA LEU A 390 -26.48 -8.15 -2.55
C LEU A 390 -27.34 -7.45 -1.49
N GLU A 391 -26.70 -6.83 -0.49
CA GLU A 391 -27.33 -5.99 0.52
C GLU A 391 -27.66 -4.57 0.01
N ASN A 392 -27.42 -4.29 -1.27
CA ASN A 392 -27.59 -2.98 -1.91
C ASN A 392 -26.80 -1.87 -1.19
N SER A 393 -25.60 -2.18 -0.71
CA SER A 393 -24.74 -1.19 -0.07
C SER A 393 -24.33 -0.09 -1.07
N PRO A 394 -24.57 1.20 -0.77
CA PRO A 394 -24.20 2.31 -1.64
C PRO A 394 -22.67 2.49 -1.77
N THR A 395 -21.88 1.84 -0.91
CA THR A 395 -20.42 1.93 -0.86
C THR A 395 -19.72 0.73 -1.49
N ALA A 396 -20.47 -0.26 -1.99
CA ALA A 396 -19.91 -1.51 -2.51
C ALA A 396 -18.88 -1.29 -3.64
N ALA A 397 -19.15 -0.38 -4.59
CA ALA A 397 -18.21 -0.07 -5.68
C ALA A 397 -16.87 0.48 -5.16
N LYS A 398 -16.91 1.35 -4.15
CA LYS A 398 -15.70 1.91 -3.52
C LYS A 398 -14.87 0.85 -2.82
N HIS A 399 -15.53 -0.04 -2.08
CA HIS A 399 -14.86 -1.16 -1.41
C HIS A 399 -14.21 -2.14 -2.39
N LEU A 400 -14.85 -2.39 -3.55
CA LEU A 400 -14.26 -3.20 -4.63
C LEU A 400 -12.98 -2.55 -5.18
N VAL A 401 -13.04 -1.25 -5.51
CA VAL A 401 -11.92 -0.49 -6.08
C VAL A 401 -10.77 -0.31 -5.08
N ALA A 402 -11.09 -0.05 -3.81
CA ALA A 402 -10.10 0.01 -2.74
C ALA A 402 -9.43 -1.35 -2.53
N SER A 403 -10.21 -2.44 -2.45
CA SER A 403 -9.68 -3.79 -2.31
C SER A 403 -8.81 -4.22 -3.48
N ALA A 404 -9.16 -3.82 -4.71
CA ALA A 404 -8.33 -4.05 -5.89
C ALA A 404 -6.95 -3.39 -5.76
N SER A 405 -6.91 -2.14 -5.26
CA SER A 405 -5.68 -1.39 -5.02
C SER A 405 -4.82 -2.06 -3.94
N GLU A 406 -5.42 -2.58 -2.87
CA GLU A 406 -4.68 -3.26 -1.81
C GLU A 406 -3.97 -4.54 -2.28
N LEU A 407 -4.57 -5.29 -3.22
CA LEU A 407 -3.98 -6.53 -3.74
C LEU A 407 -2.76 -6.28 -4.66
N GLN A 408 -2.64 -5.08 -5.23
CA GLN A 408 -1.60 -4.70 -6.19
C GLN A 408 -0.26 -4.36 -5.53
N TYR A 409 -0.27 -3.79 -4.32
CA TYR A 409 0.94 -3.29 -3.65
C TYR A 409 1.72 -4.38 -2.88
N GLY A 410 1.46 -5.65 -3.21
CA GLY A 410 1.75 -6.76 -2.33
C GLY A 410 0.83 -6.67 -1.11
N ALA A 411 0.40 -7.81 -0.58
CA ALA A 411 -0.11 -7.80 0.77
C ALA A 411 0.99 -7.17 1.63
N THR A 412 0.73 -5.98 2.20
CA THR A 412 1.49 -5.47 3.34
C THR A 412 1.30 -6.53 4.40
N GLU A 413 2.19 -7.53 4.42
CA GLU A 413 1.97 -8.87 4.95
C GLU A 413 0.59 -8.97 5.59
N SER A 414 -0.43 -9.31 4.79
CA SER A 414 -1.61 -9.86 5.42
C SER A 414 -1.07 -11.11 6.08
N PHE A 415 -0.91 -11.05 7.39
CA PHE A 415 -0.54 -12.22 8.14
C PHE A 415 -1.57 -13.30 7.75
N PRO A 416 -1.14 -14.42 7.15
CA PRO A 416 -2.06 -15.46 6.74
C PRO A 416 -2.74 -15.97 8.01
N ASP A 417 -4.04 -15.76 8.11
CA ASP A 417 -4.78 -15.96 9.35
C ASP A 417 -5.44 -17.34 9.42
N ASP A 418 -5.32 -18.14 8.36
CA ASP A 418 -6.26 -19.22 8.13
C ASP A 418 -5.85 -20.52 8.85
N GLY A 419 -6.79 -21.06 9.62
CA GLY A 419 -6.67 -22.30 10.39
C GLY A 419 -6.14 -22.13 11.80
N VAL A 420 -5.68 -20.92 12.17
CA VAL A 420 -5.23 -20.64 13.53
C VAL A 420 -6.45 -20.42 14.43
N GLU A 421 -6.73 -21.37 15.32
CA GLU A 421 -7.75 -21.18 16.35
C GLU A 421 -7.27 -20.10 17.33
N TYR A 422 -7.85 -18.90 17.24
CA TYR A 422 -7.47 -17.82 18.16
C TYR A 422 -7.97 -18.12 19.55
N HIS A 423 -7.17 -17.70 20.53
CA HIS A 423 -7.53 -17.76 21.92
C HIS A 423 -7.32 -16.43 22.60
N ASP A 424 -7.94 -16.27 23.76
CA ASP A 424 -7.85 -15.05 24.56
C ASP A 424 -6.64 -15.02 25.50
N GLU A 425 -5.70 -15.96 25.34
CA GLU A 425 -4.44 -15.89 26.07
C GLU A 425 -3.61 -14.67 25.66
N ILE A 426 -2.91 -14.11 26.65
CA ILE A 426 -2.10 -12.90 26.49
C ILE A 426 -0.63 -13.30 26.44
N TYR A 427 0.00 -13.09 25.28
CA TYR A 427 1.45 -13.21 25.15
C TYR A 427 2.13 -11.95 25.64
N THR A 428 3.33 -12.08 26.22
CA THR A 428 4.15 -10.93 26.56
C THR A 428 5.52 -11.08 25.93
N PHE A 429 5.87 -10.10 25.11
CA PHE A 429 7.20 -9.95 24.55
C PHE A 429 8.02 -9.03 25.46
N HIS A 430 9.18 -9.49 25.91
CA HIS A 430 10.11 -8.68 26.71
C HIS A 430 11.24 -8.16 25.83
N SER A 431 11.34 -6.84 25.71
CA SER A 431 12.55 -6.23 25.17
C SER A 431 13.75 -6.65 26.02
N THR A 432 14.84 -7.05 25.37
CA THR A 432 16.11 -7.38 26.02
C THR A 432 17.01 -6.15 26.13
N GLU A 433 16.83 -5.17 25.25
CA GLU A 433 17.61 -3.92 25.16
C GLU A 433 16.83 -2.84 24.37
N ASP A 434 17.51 -1.77 23.93
CA ASP A 434 16.91 -0.74 23.09
C ASP A 434 16.40 -1.32 21.76
N ILE A 435 15.31 -0.75 21.24
CA ILE A 435 14.69 -1.24 20.01
C ILE A 435 15.02 -0.25 18.91
N ASP A 436 15.84 -0.69 17.99
CA ASP A 436 16.24 0.02 16.80
C ASP A 436 15.80 -0.77 15.55
N LEU A 437 16.03 -0.18 14.39
CA LEU A 437 15.74 -0.83 13.10
C LEU A 437 16.37 -2.22 12.94
N TYR A 438 17.52 -2.52 13.55
CA TYR A 438 18.20 -3.81 13.40
C TYR A 438 17.43 -4.96 14.07
N LYS A 439 16.71 -4.65 15.15
CA LYS A 439 15.92 -5.62 15.91
C LYS A 439 14.51 -5.79 15.39
N CYS A 440 13.99 -4.80 14.67
CA CYS A 440 12.62 -4.84 14.18
C CYS A 440 12.27 -6.13 13.40
N PRO A 441 13.11 -6.64 12.48
CA PRO A 441 12.80 -7.87 11.74
C PRO A 441 12.70 -9.12 12.63
N GLU A 442 13.60 -9.25 13.61
CA GLU A 442 13.61 -10.36 14.57
C GLU A 442 12.37 -10.31 15.46
N ILE A 443 12.05 -9.12 15.97
CA ILE A 443 10.86 -8.88 16.79
C ILE A 443 9.60 -9.19 15.98
N LYS A 444 9.48 -8.69 14.74
CA LYS A 444 8.36 -9.01 13.85
C LYS A 444 8.23 -10.52 13.68
N SER A 445 9.31 -11.21 13.35
CA SER A 445 9.32 -12.66 13.16
C SER A 445 8.87 -13.41 14.42
N ALA A 446 9.32 -12.97 15.61
CA ALA A 446 8.95 -13.56 16.89
C ALA A 446 7.46 -13.35 17.20
N ILE A 447 6.96 -12.13 16.99
CA ILE A 447 5.55 -11.80 17.18
C ILE A 447 4.67 -12.56 16.17
N GLN A 448 5.07 -12.61 14.91
CA GLN A 448 4.41 -13.39 13.87
C GLN A 448 4.36 -14.89 14.21
N ALA A 449 5.43 -15.45 14.76
CA ALA A 449 5.41 -16.83 15.23
C ALA A 449 4.36 -17.07 16.32
N LYS A 450 4.22 -16.14 17.28
CA LYS A 450 3.15 -16.19 18.29
C LYS A 450 1.77 -15.97 17.71
N MET A 451 1.66 -15.12 16.71
CA MET A 451 0.42 -14.95 15.97
C MET A 451 0.01 -16.25 15.26
N ARG A 452 0.95 -17.08 14.77
CA ARG A 452 0.64 -18.41 14.21
C ARG A 452 0.18 -19.42 15.27
N GLU A 453 0.53 -19.19 16.53
CA GLU A 453 0.10 -20.03 17.66
C GLU A 453 -1.32 -19.71 18.17
N GLY A 454 -1.97 -18.63 17.71
CA GLY A 454 -3.32 -18.23 18.15
C GLY A 454 -3.40 -16.97 18.99
N TYR A 455 -2.26 -16.35 19.28
CA TYR A 455 -2.22 -15.10 20.06
C TYR A 455 -2.74 -13.91 19.25
N ARG A 456 -3.78 -13.26 19.79
CA ARG A 456 -4.31 -11.97 19.33
C ARG A 456 -4.14 -10.84 20.35
N TYR A 457 -3.73 -11.17 21.57
CA TYR A 457 -3.43 -10.21 22.63
C TYR A 457 -1.96 -10.24 22.98
N ILE A 458 -1.29 -9.11 22.78
CA ILE A 458 0.15 -9.02 23.01
C ILE A 458 0.45 -7.83 23.90
N ILE A 459 1.25 -8.10 24.92
CA ILE A 459 1.91 -7.07 25.72
C ILE A 459 3.34 -6.93 25.22
N PHE A 460 3.73 -5.71 24.89
CA PHE A 460 5.11 -5.38 24.54
C PHE A 460 5.77 -4.68 25.73
N ASN A 461 6.60 -5.40 26.47
CA ASN A 461 7.28 -4.88 27.65
C ASN A 461 8.59 -4.19 27.25
N LEU A 462 8.61 -2.86 27.37
CA LEU A 462 9.74 -1.98 27.03
C LEU A 462 10.64 -1.65 28.22
N GLY A 463 10.54 -2.39 29.33
CA GLY A 463 11.28 -2.10 30.57
C GLY A 463 12.80 -2.10 30.44
N LYS A 464 13.36 -2.79 29.43
CA LYS A 464 14.81 -2.74 29.14
C LYS A 464 15.18 -1.72 28.08
N SER A 465 14.22 -1.27 27.27
CA SER A 465 14.39 -0.22 26.26
C SER A 465 14.37 1.19 26.90
N SER A 466 15.46 1.91 26.70
CA SER A 466 15.64 3.33 27.04
C SER A 466 15.47 4.24 25.82
N TYR A 467 15.45 3.66 24.62
CA TYR A 467 15.30 4.37 23.36
C TYR A 467 14.54 3.53 22.32
N ILE A 468 13.72 4.21 21.53
CA ILE A 468 13.06 3.70 20.32
C ILE A 468 13.19 4.73 19.20
N ASP A 469 13.41 4.28 17.97
CA ASP A 469 13.46 5.12 16.77
C ASP A 469 12.15 5.08 15.96
N SER A 470 12.12 5.78 14.82
CA SER A 470 10.95 5.79 13.91
C SER A 470 10.64 4.41 13.32
N SER A 471 11.60 3.51 13.26
CA SER A 471 11.44 2.16 12.71
C SER A 471 10.86 1.20 13.74
N ALA A 472 11.27 1.32 15.01
CA ALA A 472 10.63 0.64 16.14
C ALA A 472 9.17 1.08 16.30
N ILE A 473 8.93 2.38 16.11
CA ILE A 473 7.56 2.91 16.01
C ILE A 473 6.85 2.24 14.83
N GLY A 474 7.33 2.36 13.60
CA GLY A 474 6.72 1.75 12.41
C GLY A 474 6.44 0.24 12.54
N MET A 475 7.31 -0.49 13.24
CA MET A 475 7.08 -1.89 13.59
C MET A 475 5.92 -2.08 14.59
N LEU A 476 5.92 -1.36 15.72
CA LEU A 476 4.84 -1.45 16.72
C LEU A 476 3.49 -1.06 16.11
N ILE A 477 3.52 -0.06 15.23
CA ILE A 477 2.41 0.39 14.38
C ILE A 477 1.89 -0.78 13.55
N GLN A 478 2.78 -1.45 12.80
CA GLN A 478 2.42 -2.57 11.94
C GLN A 478 1.85 -3.76 12.75
N ILE A 479 2.49 -4.11 13.86
CA ILE A 479 2.04 -5.19 14.77
C ILE A 479 0.66 -4.89 15.36
N ALA A 480 0.42 -3.66 15.82
CA ALA A 480 -0.89 -3.24 16.32
C ALA A 480 -1.97 -3.40 15.24
N GLY A 481 -1.67 -3.01 14.00
CA GLY A 481 -2.55 -3.21 12.86
C GLY A 481 -2.86 -4.69 12.60
N TRP A 482 -1.86 -5.58 12.65
CA TRP A 482 -2.06 -7.02 12.49
C TRP A 482 -2.96 -7.62 13.57
N LEU A 483 -2.75 -7.26 14.84
CA LEU A 483 -3.53 -7.80 15.97
C LEU A 483 -4.98 -7.28 15.97
N ARG A 484 -5.22 -6.01 15.61
CA ARG A 484 -6.58 -5.45 15.53
C ARG A 484 -7.43 -6.12 14.47
N LYS A 485 -6.84 -6.49 13.33
CA LYS A 485 -7.52 -7.26 12.28
C LYS A 485 -8.03 -8.62 12.78
N ARG A 486 -7.36 -9.22 13.78
CA ARG A 486 -7.77 -10.46 14.48
C ARG A 486 -8.75 -10.25 15.62
N GLY A 487 -9.30 -9.05 15.73
CA GLY A 487 -10.10 -8.64 16.86
C GLY A 487 -9.33 -8.69 18.18
N GLY A 488 -8.01 -8.53 18.15
CA GLY A 488 -7.13 -8.43 19.31
C GLY A 488 -6.60 -7.01 19.56
N GLU A 489 -5.57 -6.87 20.39
CA GLU A 489 -5.01 -5.57 20.78
C GLU A 489 -3.53 -5.69 21.20
N LEU A 490 -2.76 -4.62 20.95
CA LEU A 490 -1.39 -4.44 21.44
C LEU A 490 -1.38 -3.47 22.62
N VAL A 491 -0.77 -3.86 23.74
CA VAL A 491 -0.51 -2.96 24.88
C VAL A 491 0.99 -2.88 25.15
N VAL A 492 1.52 -1.68 25.29
CA VAL A 492 2.93 -1.45 25.64
C VAL A 492 3.07 -1.20 27.14
N SER A 493 3.97 -1.89 27.83
CA SER A 493 4.16 -1.74 29.29
C SER A 493 5.59 -1.35 29.66
N ASN A 494 5.78 -0.87 30.89
CA ASN A 494 7.08 -0.51 31.47
C ASN A 494 7.87 0.51 30.64
N LEU A 495 7.18 1.52 30.12
CA LEU A 495 7.80 2.61 29.36
C LEU A 495 8.75 3.43 30.26
N LYS A 496 10.06 3.41 29.98
CA LYS A 496 10.99 4.36 30.60
C LYS A 496 10.62 5.80 30.20
N ALA A 497 10.97 6.77 31.05
CA ALA A 497 10.59 8.17 30.85
C ALA A 497 10.96 8.75 29.47
N SER A 498 12.12 8.36 28.91
CA SER A 498 12.56 8.73 27.56
C SER A 498 11.63 8.19 26.47
N VAL A 499 11.23 6.92 26.57
CA VAL A 499 10.34 6.25 25.62
C VAL A 499 8.90 6.77 25.78
N LYS A 500 8.43 6.95 27.03
CA LYS A 500 7.12 7.56 27.33
C LYS A 500 7.01 8.96 26.71
N LYS A 501 8.10 9.73 26.76
CA LYS A 501 8.18 11.04 26.10
C LYS A 501 8.06 10.92 24.58
N VAL A 502 8.71 9.94 23.95
CA VAL A 502 8.55 9.68 22.52
C VAL A 502 7.09 9.35 22.20
N PHE A 503 6.45 8.42 22.92
CA PHE A 503 5.04 8.05 22.74
C PHE A 503 4.07 9.25 22.85
N SER A 504 4.28 10.12 23.85
CA SER A 504 3.45 11.32 24.03
C SER A 504 3.67 12.36 22.91
N ILE A 505 4.93 12.56 22.48
CA ILE A 505 5.25 13.52 21.41
C ILE A 505 4.69 13.05 20.07
N THR A 506 4.73 11.74 19.80
CA THR A 506 4.24 11.16 18.54
C THR A 506 2.75 10.85 18.58
N ARG A 507 2.05 11.13 19.70
CA ARG A 507 0.65 10.75 19.94
C ARG A 507 0.39 9.26 19.66
N LEU A 508 1.40 8.40 19.86
CA LEU A 508 1.20 6.96 19.68
C LEU A 508 0.20 6.39 20.67
N GLU A 509 -0.01 7.04 21.80
CA GLU A 509 -1.00 6.69 22.82
C GLU A 509 -2.45 6.66 22.30
N SER A 510 -2.77 7.34 21.18
CA SER A 510 -4.08 7.23 20.53
C SER A 510 -4.22 5.98 19.65
N HIS A 511 -3.11 5.36 19.24
CA HIS A 511 -3.09 4.19 18.36
C HIS A 511 -2.59 2.92 19.06
N ILE A 512 -1.82 3.04 20.13
CA ILE A 512 -1.22 1.94 20.89
C ILE A 512 -1.44 2.24 22.37
N ARG A 513 -2.19 1.37 23.05
CA ARG A 513 -2.44 1.52 24.49
C ARG A 513 -1.13 1.31 25.25
N SER A 514 -0.94 2.07 26.33
CA SER A 514 0.20 1.89 27.22
C SER A 514 -0.21 1.77 28.68
N SER A 515 0.60 1.07 29.47
CA SER A 515 0.42 0.89 30.91
C SER A 515 1.74 1.11 31.66
N GLU A 516 1.65 1.36 32.97
CA GLU A 516 2.84 1.56 33.81
C GLU A 516 3.56 0.23 34.05
N THR A 517 2.81 -0.82 34.40
CA THR A 517 3.35 -2.16 34.64
C THR A 517 2.81 -3.21 33.67
N GLU A 518 3.49 -4.36 33.60
CA GLU A 518 2.99 -5.52 32.86
C GLU A 518 1.67 -6.04 33.43
N ASP A 519 1.49 -6.00 34.75
CA ASP A 519 0.26 -6.43 35.42
C ASP A 519 -0.93 -5.52 35.08
N ASP A 520 -0.69 -4.21 34.97
CA ASP A 520 -1.70 -3.25 34.48
C ASP A 520 -2.07 -3.54 33.03
N ALA A 521 -1.08 -3.84 32.17
CA ALA A 521 -1.34 -4.21 30.78
C ALA A 521 -2.17 -5.50 30.67
N ARG A 522 -1.86 -6.51 31.49
CA ARG A 522 -2.65 -7.75 31.56
C ARG A 522 -4.07 -7.48 32.01
N SER A 523 -4.25 -6.61 33.00
CA SER A 523 -5.57 -6.24 33.51
C SER A 523 -6.39 -5.50 32.45
N LEU A 524 -5.78 -4.54 31.72
CA LEU A 524 -6.42 -3.83 30.61
C LEU A 524 -6.88 -4.79 29.51
N LEU A 525 -6.02 -5.72 29.10
CA LEU A 525 -6.36 -6.71 28.08
C LEU A 525 -7.46 -7.67 28.56
N LYS A 526 -7.44 -8.11 29.82
CA LYS A 526 -8.52 -8.93 30.40
C LYS A 526 -9.86 -8.21 30.37
N THR A 527 -9.91 -6.95 30.80
CA THR A 527 -11.14 -6.15 30.73
C THR A 527 -11.60 -5.96 29.29
N TRP A 528 -10.67 -5.83 28.34
CA TRP A 528 -10.99 -5.74 26.92
C TRP A 528 -11.60 -7.03 26.37
N ILE A 529 -11.02 -8.19 26.72
CA ILE A 529 -11.55 -9.51 26.40
C ILE A 529 -12.96 -9.68 26.96
N GLU A 530 -13.16 -9.35 28.23
CA GLU A 530 -14.46 -9.46 28.92
C GLU A 530 -15.54 -8.57 28.29
N ASN A 531 -15.20 -7.33 27.93
CA ASN A 531 -16.14 -6.40 27.29
C ASN A 531 -16.52 -6.78 25.86
N LYS A 532 -15.74 -7.63 25.19
CA LYS A 532 -16.06 -8.16 23.86
C LYS A 532 -16.88 -9.45 23.90
N ALA A 533 -16.95 -10.11 25.06
CA ALA A 533 -17.75 -11.33 25.26
C ALA A 533 -19.21 -11.03 25.66
N LEU A 534 -19.54 -9.76 25.91
CA LEU A 534 -20.88 -9.20 26.16
C LEU A 534 -21.42 -8.55 24.90
#